data_AF-A0A1G7UPV9-F1
#
_entry.id   AF-A0A1G7UPV9-F1
#
_cell.length_a   1.000
_cell.length_b   1.000
_cell.length_c   1.000
_cell.angle_alpha   90.00
_cell.angle_beta   90.00
_cell.angle_gamma   90.00
#
_symmetry.space_group_name_H-M   'P 1'
#
loop_
_entity.id
_entity.type
_entity.pdbx_description
1 polymer ?
#
loop_
_entity_poly.entity_id
_entity_poly.type
_entity_poly.pdbx_seq_one_letter_code
_entity_poly.pdbx_strand_id
1 'polypeptide(L)'
;MRTILPPEIILPSDVSVFLAGTIDMGHSVDWQQTFINQANKEETLDDVVVFNPRRKSWDHNWTQSIENIWFSEQVNWELDAMESADVILLFLEANSKSPISMMELGLFADSGKLMVCCEEGFWRKGNIDIVCKRKEIHQYRTFDELSAAVIAKLKDLVESK
;
A
#
# COMPACT_ATOMS: atom_id res chain seq x y z
N MET A 1 -9.46 12.87 -3.56
CA MET A 1 -9.30 11.84 -2.50
C MET A 1 -8.89 12.43 -1.17
N ARG A 2 -9.48 11.93 -0.07
CA ARG A 2 -9.05 12.21 1.31
C ARG A 2 -7.93 11.25 1.71
N THR A 3 -6.78 11.77 2.16
CA THR A 3 -5.68 10.94 2.69
C THR A 3 -5.72 10.89 4.22
N ILE A 4 -5.61 9.71 4.80
CA ILE A 4 -5.49 9.45 6.23
C ILE A 4 -4.09 8.88 6.49
N LEU A 5 -3.38 9.49 7.44
CA LEU A 5 -2.02 9.11 7.83
C LEU A 5 -2.02 8.50 9.23
N PRO A 6 -1.10 7.59 9.57
CA PRO A 6 -0.97 7.16 10.96
C PRO A 6 -0.52 8.31 11.87
N PRO A 7 -1.04 8.41 13.11
CA PRO A 7 -2.01 7.52 13.77
C PRO A 7 -3.46 8.04 13.73
N GLU A 8 -3.87 8.76 12.68
CA GLU A 8 -5.24 9.26 12.55
C GLU A 8 -6.26 8.12 12.55
N ILE A 9 -7.44 8.37 13.12
CA ILE A 9 -8.49 7.36 13.24
C ILE A 9 -8.97 6.91 11.85
N ILE A 10 -8.99 5.59 11.65
CA ILE A 10 -9.61 4.96 10.49
C ILE A 10 -11.12 5.00 10.69
N LEU A 11 -11.81 5.75 9.84
CA LEU A 11 -13.27 5.82 9.82
C LEU A 11 -13.80 4.96 8.67
N PRO A 12 -15.00 4.37 8.80
CA PRO A 12 -15.67 3.72 7.69
C PRO A 12 -15.74 4.65 6.48
N SER A 13 -15.39 4.12 5.32
CA SER A 13 -15.44 4.81 4.04
C SER A 13 -16.17 3.93 3.03
N ASP A 14 -16.78 4.54 2.02
CA ASP A 14 -17.40 3.76 0.96
C ASP A 14 -16.36 3.05 0.11
N VAL A 15 -15.36 3.74 -0.42
CA VAL A 15 -14.29 3.12 -1.21
C VAL A 15 -12.94 3.59 -0.70
N SER A 16 -12.01 2.64 -0.54
CA SER A 16 -10.72 2.90 0.06
C SER A 16 -9.56 2.11 -0.55
N VAL A 17 -8.38 2.69 -0.47
CA VAL A 17 -7.12 2.05 -0.89
C VAL A 17 -6.03 2.23 0.16
N PHE A 18 -5.30 1.16 0.45
CA PHE A 18 -4.06 1.19 1.25
C PHE A 18 -2.82 1.18 0.35
N LEU A 19 -1.82 2.00 0.66
CA LEU A 19 -0.57 2.14 -0.09
C LEU A 19 0.59 1.36 0.56
N ALA A 20 0.57 0.04 0.42
CA ALA A 20 1.62 -0.85 0.91
C ALA A 20 2.87 -0.83 0.02
N GLY A 21 4.02 -1.11 0.61
CA GLY A 21 5.26 -1.29 -0.15
C GLY A 21 6.42 -0.44 0.32
N THR A 22 7.37 -0.21 -0.60
CA THR A 22 8.67 0.37 -0.27
C THR A 22 8.55 1.75 0.40
N ILE A 23 8.96 1.84 1.66
CA ILE A 23 9.23 3.09 2.38
C ILE A 23 10.66 2.98 2.90
N ASP A 24 11.58 3.75 2.32
CA ASP A 24 13.00 3.70 2.71
C ASP A 24 13.44 5.02 3.35
N MET A 25 12.70 5.50 4.35
CA MET A 25 13.18 6.58 5.24
C MET A 25 13.69 7.85 4.52
N GLY A 26 13.17 8.15 3.33
CA GLY A 26 13.57 9.29 2.49
C GLY A 26 14.58 8.98 1.37
N HIS A 27 15.10 7.76 1.31
CA HIS A 27 15.96 7.27 0.21
C HIS A 27 15.17 6.74 -0.98
N SER A 28 13.94 6.26 -0.76
CA SER A 28 13.02 5.90 -1.85
C SER A 28 12.18 7.09 -2.31
N VAL A 29 11.86 7.09 -3.61
CA VAL A 29 10.93 8.05 -4.20
C VAL A 29 9.60 8.03 -3.43
N ASP A 30 8.96 9.18 -3.28
CA ASP A 30 7.61 9.30 -2.74
C ASP A 30 6.57 8.86 -3.79
N TRP A 31 6.57 7.56 -4.06
CA TRP A 31 5.63 6.93 -4.97
C TRP A 31 4.20 7.00 -4.43
N GLN A 32 4.01 7.04 -3.09
CA GLN A 32 2.70 7.22 -2.47
C GLN A 32 2.10 8.56 -2.92
N GLN A 33 2.87 9.64 -2.82
CA GLN A 33 2.43 10.95 -3.29
C GLN A 33 2.23 10.97 -4.81
N THR A 34 3.02 10.22 -5.57
CA THR A 34 2.85 10.10 -7.03
C THR A 34 1.53 9.43 -7.39
N PHE A 35 1.18 8.31 -6.74
CA PHE A 35 -0.13 7.65 -6.89
C PHE A 35 -1.27 8.62 -6.55
N ILE A 36 -1.19 9.29 -5.38
CA ILE A 36 -2.22 10.24 -4.93
C ILE A 36 -2.40 11.37 -5.95
N ASN A 37 -1.31 11.91 -6.50
CA ASN A 37 -1.36 12.95 -7.53
C ASN A 37 -1.95 12.45 -8.86
N GLN A 38 -1.71 11.19 -9.23
CA GLN A 38 -2.29 10.59 -10.44
C GLN A 38 -3.80 10.38 -10.25
N ALA A 39 -4.21 9.81 -9.12
CA ALA A 39 -5.61 9.51 -8.82
C ALA A 39 -6.47 10.77 -8.57
N ASN A 40 -5.91 11.85 -7.99
CA ASN A 40 -6.61 13.13 -7.82
C ASN A 40 -6.91 13.86 -9.16
N LYS A 41 -6.44 13.35 -10.30
CA LYS A 41 -6.86 13.85 -11.62
C LYS A 41 -8.25 13.34 -12.03
N GLU A 42 -8.75 12.32 -11.35
CA GLU A 42 -10.05 11.70 -11.61
C GLU A 42 -11.08 12.23 -10.61
N GLU A 43 -11.95 13.14 -11.03
CA GLU A 43 -13.00 13.75 -10.18
C GLU A 43 -13.93 12.70 -9.55
N THR A 44 -14.15 11.57 -10.22
CA THR A 44 -14.96 10.45 -9.70
C THR A 44 -14.37 9.80 -8.45
N LEU A 45 -13.13 10.10 -8.10
CA LEU A 45 -12.44 9.55 -6.93
C LEU A 45 -12.35 10.55 -5.76
N ASP A 46 -13.06 11.68 -5.80
CA ASP A 46 -12.95 12.69 -4.75
C ASP A 46 -13.29 12.17 -3.35
N ASP A 47 -14.29 11.29 -3.25
CA ASP A 47 -14.76 10.66 -2.01
C ASP A 47 -13.99 9.39 -1.62
N VAL A 48 -13.04 8.93 -2.45
CA VAL A 48 -12.20 7.77 -2.11
C VAL A 48 -11.21 8.14 -1.01
N VAL A 49 -11.08 7.25 -0.03
CA VAL A 49 -10.13 7.37 1.09
C VAL A 49 -8.83 6.63 0.76
N VAL A 50 -7.71 7.31 1.00
CA VAL A 50 -6.37 6.74 0.87
C VAL A 50 -5.75 6.58 2.25
N PHE A 51 -5.43 5.35 2.63
CA PHE A 51 -4.61 5.06 3.79
C PHE A 51 -3.14 5.04 3.36
N ASN A 52 -2.39 6.07 3.77
CA ASN A 52 -0.99 6.21 3.41
C ASN A 52 -0.10 5.99 4.65
N PRO A 53 0.66 4.87 4.74
CA PRO A 53 1.48 4.56 5.90
C PRO A 53 2.74 5.44 6.04
N ARG A 54 3.14 6.16 4.98
CA ARG A 54 4.35 7.01 4.98
C ARG A 54 4.14 8.27 5.83
N ARG A 55 4.58 8.25 7.09
CA ARG A 55 4.63 9.45 7.94
C ARG A 55 5.62 10.49 7.40
N LYS A 56 5.28 11.77 7.53
CA LYS A 56 6.23 12.88 7.30
C LYS A 56 7.29 12.98 8.41
N SER A 57 6.95 12.57 9.63
CA SER A 57 7.81 12.61 10.81
C SER A 57 7.88 11.23 11.45
N TRP A 58 8.82 10.41 10.99
CA TRP A 58 9.19 9.14 11.62
C TRP A 58 10.52 9.31 12.37
N ASP A 59 10.59 8.89 13.63
CA ASP A 59 11.84 8.86 14.38
C ASP A 59 12.49 7.48 14.27
N HIS A 60 13.61 7.41 13.55
CA HIS A 60 14.37 6.18 13.34
C HIS A 60 15.00 5.62 14.63
N ASN A 61 15.01 6.40 15.72
CA ASN A 61 15.50 5.95 17.01
C ASN A 61 14.49 5.11 17.79
N TRP A 62 13.26 4.96 17.29
CA TRP A 62 12.28 4.09 17.92
C TRP A 62 12.72 2.63 17.87
N THR A 63 12.86 2.03 19.05
CA THR A 63 13.05 0.58 19.18
C THR A 63 11.88 -0.14 18.53
N GLN A 64 12.18 -1.07 17.62
CA GLN A 64 11.18 -1.94 16.98
C GLN A 64 10.79 -3.07 17.95
N SER A 65 9.99 -2.75 18.95
CA SER A 65 9.44 -3.73 19.89
C SER A 65 7.99 -3.37 20.23
N ILE A 66 7.19 -4.39 20.57
CA ILE A 66 5.78 -4.22 20.88
C ILE A 66 5.54 -3.33 22.13
N GLU A 67 6.55 -3.24 23.00
CA GLU A 67 6.57 -2.38 24.19
C GLU A 67 6.83 -0.90 23.87
N ASN A 68 7.35 -0.58 22.67
CA ASN A 68 7.46 0.81 22.22
C ASN A 68 6.11 1.27 21.66
N ILE A 69 5.43 2.14 22.41
CA ILE A 69 4.09 2.61 22.08
C ILE A 69 3.98 3.25 20.69
N TRP A 70 5.01 3.97 20.23
CA TRP A 70 4.96 4.69 18.96
C TRP A 70 5.15 3.76 17.76
N PHE A 71 6.07 2.79 17.91
CA PHE A 71 6.26 1.74 16.93
C PHE A 71 5.01 0.84 16.86
N SER A 72 4.50 0.42 18.03
CA SER A 72 3.31 -0.42 18.13
C SER A 72 2.07 0.26 17.54
N GLU A 73 1.87 1.56 17.80
CA GLU A 73 0.78 2.34 17.22
C GLU A 73 0.86 2.40 15.68
N GLN A 74 2.06 2.61 15.11
CA GLN A 74 2.23 2.55 13.65
C GLN A 74 1.83 1.20 13.09
N VAL A 75 2.42 0.12 13.62
CA VAL A 75 2.24 -1.21 13.06
C VAL A 75 0.79 -1.66 13.18
N ASN A 76 0.13 -1.40 14.31
CA ASN A 76 -1.30 -1.70 14.46
C ASN A 76 -2.14 -0.86 13.49
N TRP A 77 -1.85 0.44 13.33
CA TRP A 77 -2.56 1.27 12.36
C TRP A 77 -2.43 0.75 10.93
N GLU A 78 -1.22 0.32 10.52
CA GLU A 78 -1.00 -0.24 9.18
C GLU A 78 -1.82 -1.51 8.96
N LEU A 79 -1.85 -2.41 9.95
CA LEU A 79 -2.65 -3.63 9.91
C LEU A 79 -4.15 -3.33 9.85
N ASP A 80 -4.66 -2.47 10.74
CA ASP A 80 -6.08 -2.07 10.78
C ASP A 80 -6.51 -1.40 9.47
N ALA A 81 -5.64 -0.59 8.88
CA ALA A 81 -5.91 0.11 7.63
C ALA A 81 -5.93 -0.84 6.42
N MET A 82 -5.02 -1.82 6.36
CA MET A 82 -5.04 -2.86 5.32
C MET A 82 -6.27 -3.76 5.45
N GLU A 83 -6.68 -4.11 6.68
CA GLU A 83 -7.90 -4.88 6.92
C GLU A 83 -9.15 -4.12 6.46
N SER A 84 -9.19 -2.81 6.73
CA SER A 84 -10.30 -1.92 6.39
C SER A 84 -10.38 -1.59 4.89
N ALA A 85 -9.26 -1.56 4.17
CA ALA A 85 -9.22 -1.14 2.78
C ALA A 85 -9.99 -2.07 1.82
N ASP A 86 -10.56 -1.52 0.74
CA ASP A 86 -11.16 -2.30 -0.35
C ASP A 86 -10.08 -2.81 -1.33
N VAL A 87 -9.03 -2.00 -1.54
CA VAL A 87 -7.88 -2.31 -2.40
C VAL A 87 -6.58 -2.12 -1.62
N ILE A 88 -5.65 -3.04 -1.78
CA ILE A 88 -4.28 -2.90 -1.28
C ILE A 88 -3.35 -2.81 -2.48
N LEU A 89 -2.83 -1.61 -2.74
CA LEU A 89 -1.76 -1.39 -3.71
C LEU A 89 -0.44 -1.75 -3.03
N LEU A 90 0.26 -2.76 -3.54
CA LEU A 90 1.58 -3.16 -3.05
C LEU A 90 2.67 -2.92 -4.09
N PHE A 91 3.55 -1.94 -3.84
CA PHE A 91 4.66 -1.60 -4.73
C PHE A 91 6.03 -1.92 -4.12
N LEU A 92 6.79 -2.80 -4.76
CA LEU A 92 8.14 -3.20 -4.36
C LEU A 92 9.17 -2.68 -5.37
N GLU A 93 9.89 -1.63 -4.98
CA GLU A 93 10.91 -0.96 -5.79
C GLU A 93 12.18 -1.83 -5.95
N ALA A 94 12.79 -1.82 -7.13
CA ALA A 94 13.90 -2.70 -7.52
C ALA A 94 15.07 -2.75 -6.52
N ASN A 95 15.51 -1.60 -5.99
CA ASN A 95 16.69 -1.51 -5.13
C ASN A 95 16.37 -1.58 -3.63
N SER A 96 15.12 -1.89 -3.26
CA SER A 96 14.66 -1.94 -1.88
C SER A 96 14.75 -3.34 -1.26
N LYS A 97 14.62 -3.41 0.08
CA LYS A 97 14.50 -4.69 0.80
C LYS A 97 13.07 -5.05 1.18
N SER A 98 12.30 -4.04 1.59
CA SER A 98 10.87 -4.11 1.95
C SER A 98 10.44 -5.38 2.70
N PRO A 99 11.16 -5.79 3.78
CA PRO A 99 10.86 -7.04 4.48
C PRO A 99 9.47 -7.06 5.11
N ILE A 100 9.01 -5.91 5.63
CA ILE A 100 7.66 -5.77 6.19
C ILE A 100 6.62 -5.92 5.09
N SER A 101 6.80 -5.28 3.93
CA SER A 101 5.87 -5.43 2.81
C SER A 101 5.83 -6.84 2.21
N MET A 102 6.92 -7.61 2.32
CA MET A 102 6.89 -9.04 2.00
C MET A 102 6.04 -9.84 2.99
N MET A 103 6.03 -9.46 4.27
CA MET A 103 5.16 -10.06 5.29
C MET A 103 3.69 -9.69 5.03
N GLU A 104 3.40 -8.43 4.70
CA GLU A 104 2.08 -7.93 4.35
C GLU A 104 1.50 -8.66 3.14
N LEU A 105 2.30 -8.88 2.09
CA LEU A 105 1.93 -9.73 0.95
C LEU A 105 1.44 -11.10 1.40
N GLY A 106 2.18 -11.74 2.31
CA GLY A 106 1.81 -13.06 2.84
C GLY A 106 0.52 -13.02 3.66
N LEU A 107 0.36 -11.99 4.51
CA LEU A 107 -0.79 -11.81 5.40
C LEU A 107 -2.10 -11.60 4.62
N PHE A 108 -2.05 -10.82 3.54
CA PHE A 108 -3.22 -10.47 2.74
C PHE A 108 -3.35 -11.26 1.43
N ALA A 109 -2.51 -12.27 1.20
CA ALA A 109 -2.45 -13.02 -0.06
C ALA A 109 -3.80 -13.61 -0.52
N ASP A 110 -4.63 -14.05 0.42
CA ASP A 110 -5.93 -14.68 0.16
C ASP A 110 -7.12 -13.70 0.26
N SER A 111 -6.86 -12.41 0.49
CA SER A 111 -7.91 -11.41 0.70
C SER A 111 -8.70 -11.05 -0.56
N GLY A 112 -8.12 -11.27 -1.75
CA GLY A 112 -8.65 -10.77 -3.02
C GLY A 112 -8.51 -9.26 -3.22
N LYS A 113 -7.89 -8.53 -2.28
CA LYS A 113 -7.74 -7.06 -2.30
C LYS A 113 -6.40 -6.60 -2.89
N LEU A 114 -5.41 -7.48 -2.99
CA LEU A 114 -4.04 -7.14 -3.38
C LEU A 114 -3.88 -6.90 -4.89
N MET A 115 -3.24 -5.80 -5.24
CA MET A 115 -2.74 -5.47 -6.57
C MET A 115 -1.25 -5.16 -6.45
N VAL A 116 -0.40 -5.96 -7.10
CA VAL A 116 1.04 -6.01 -6.80
C VAL A 116 1.88 -5.57 -7.98
N CYS A 117 2.90 -4.74 -7.75
CA CYS A 117 4.02 -4.57 -8.68
C CYS A 117 5.32 -4.86 -7.92
N CYS A 118 6.13 -5.75 -8.49
CA CYS A 118 7.46 -6.05 -8.00
C CYS A 118 8.45 -5.84 -9.15
N GLU A 119 9.18 -4.73 -9.09
CA GLU A 119 10.06 -4.31 -10.17
C GLU A 119 11.21 -5.29 -10.40
N GLU A 120 11.65 -5.37 -11.65
CA GLU A 120 12.88 -6.07 -11.99
C GLU A 120 14.06 -5.51 -11.21
N GLY A 121 14.84 -6.40 -10.59
CA GLY A 121 15.94 -6.03 -9.70
C GLY A 121 15.63 -6.20 -8.20
N PHE A 122 14.35 -6.31 -7.81
CA PHE A 122 14.00 -6.58 -6.41
C PHE A 122 14.64 -7.89 -5.93
N TRP A 123 15.42 -7.82 -4.86
CA TRP A 123 16.32 -8.89 -4.40
C TRP A 123 15.64 -10.22 -4.05
N ARG A 124 14.32 -10.22 -3.88
CA ARG A 124 13.48 -11.41 -3.62
C ARG A 124 12.37 -11.60 -4.65
N LYS A 125 12.46 -10.95 -5.83
CA LYS A 125 11.44 -11.00 -6.88
C LYS A 125 10.94 -12.40 -7.19
N GLY A 126 11.83 -13.38 -7.36
CA GLY A 126 11.42 -14.76 -7.63
C GLY A 126 10.52 -15.39 -6.55
N ASN A 127 10.64 -14.98 -5.28
CA ASN A 127 9.72 -15.42 -4.22
C ASN A 127 8.35 -14.74 -4.36
N ILE A 128 8.35 -13.44 -4.67
CA ILE A 128 7.13 -12.68 -4.94
C ILE A 128 6.39 -13.30 -6.13
N ASP A 129 7.10 -13.61 -7.21
CA ASP A 129 6.54 -14.23 -8.41
C ASP A 129 5.87 -15.57 -8.12
N ILE A 130 6.50 -16.42 -7.33
CA ILE A 130 5.94 -17.72 -6.95
C ILE A 130 4.70 -17.53 -6.07
N VAL A 131 4.74 -16.63 -5.08
CA VAL A 131 3.60 -16.37 -4.19
C VAL A 131 2.42 -15.85 -4.99
N CYS A 132 2.62 -14.78 -5.78
CA CYS A 132 1.57 -14.19 -6.60
C CYS A 132 0.98 -15.21 -7.58
N LYS A 133 1.82 -16.02 -8.25
CA LYS A 133 1.34 -17.09 -9.14
C LYS A 133 0.52 -18.14 -8.40
N ARG A 134 0.94 -18.58 -7.21
CA ARG A 134 0.23 -19.59 -6.42
C ARG A 134 -1.08 -19.08 -5.82
N LYS A 135 -1.16 -17.77 -5.59
CA LYS A 135 -2.29 -17.08 -4.97
C LYS A 135 -3.19 -16.37 -5.98
N GLU A 136 -2.90 -16.54 -7.28
CA GLU A 136 -3.64 -15.91 -8.38
C GLU A 136 -3.71 -14.37 -8.29
N ILE A 137 -2.69 -13.78 -7.67
CA ILE A 137 -2.55 -12.32 -7.55
C ILE A 137 -1.93 -11.80 -8.85
N HIS A 138 -2.62 -10.87 -9.51
CA HIS A 138 -2.09 -10.23 -10.70
C HIS A 138 -0.88 -9.34 -10.35
N GLN A 139 0.22 -9.53 -11.09
CA GLN A 139 1.42 -8.71 -10.96
C GLN A 139 1.61 -7.80 -12.17
N TYR A 140 1.72 -6.51 -11.91
CA TYR A 140 2.03 -5.46 -12.86
C TYR A 140 3.54 -5.28 -13.00
N ARG A 141 4.02 -4.82 -14.17
CA ARG A 141 5.45 -4.73 -14.46
C ARG A 141 6.08 -3.43 -13.96
N THR A 142 5.30 -2.36 -13.94
CA THR A 142 5.75 -1.02 -13.53
C THR A 142 4.78 -0.41 -12.54
N PHE A 143 5.27 0.58 -11.79
CA PHE A 143 4.44 1.40 -10.92
C PHE A 143 3.30 2.08 -11.68
N ASP A 144 3.55 2.61 -12.88
CA ASP A 144 2.52 3.30 -13.68
C ASP A 144 1.42 2.34 -14.14
N GLU A 145 1.76 1.11 -14.54
CA GLU A 145 0.77 0.08 -14.88
C GLU A 145 -0.10 -0.27 -13.66
N LEU A 146 0.52 -0.49 -12.49
CA LEU A 146 -0.19 -0.76 -11.25
C LEU A 146 -1.10 0.40 -10.86
N SER A 147 -0.58 1.63 -10.89
CA SER A 147 -1.31 2.84 -10.53
C SER A 147 -2.55 3.03 -11.40
N ALA A 148 -2.40 2.93 -12.72
CA ALA A 148 -3.53 3.02 -13.65
C ALA A 148 -4.59 1.95 -13.40
N ALA A 149 -4.16 0.70 -13.13
CA ALA A 149 -5.08 -0.40 -12.85
C ALA A 149 -5.82 -0.23 -11.51
N VAL A 150 -5.13 0.25 -10.47
CA VAL A 150 -5.74 0.54 -9.16
C VAL A 150 -6.75 1.69 -9.30
N ILE A 151 -6.41 2.75 -10.02
CA ILE A 151 -7.33 3.87 -10.31
C ILE A 151 -8.58 3.36 -11.02
N ALA A 152 -8.43 2.54 -12.07
CA ALA A 152 -9.58 1.94 -12.75
C ALA A 152 -10.43 1.09 -11.81
N LYS A 153 -9.81 0.24 -10.98
CA LYS A 153 -10.51 -0.59 -9.99
C LYS A 153 -11.29 0.25 -8.98
N LEU A 154 -10.74 1.37 -8.53
CA LEU A 154 -11.43 2.27 -7.60
C LEU A 154 -12.64 2.94 -8.26
N LYS A 155 -12.54 3.33 -9.53
CA LYS A 155 -13.70 3.87 -10.29
C LYS A 155 -14.82 2.84 -10.39
N ASP A 156 -14.49 1.60 -10.75
CA ASP A 156 -15.48 0.52 -10.82
C ASP A 156 -16.17 0.30 -9.47
N LEU A 157 -15.43 0.37 -8.36
CA LEU A 157 -15.99 0.23 -7.01
C LEU A 157 -16.90 1.39 -6.62
N VAL A 158 -16.56 2.62 -7.02
CA VAL A 158 -17.41 3.80 -6.81
C VAL A 158 -18.70 3.69 -7.63
N GLU A 159 -18.61 3.25 -8.89
CA GLU A 159 -19.78 3.11 -9.77
C GLU A 159 -20.70 1.92 -9.40
N SER A 160 -20.15 0.90 -8.74
CA SER A 160 -20.91 -0.29 -8.33
C SER A 160 -21.70 -0.11 -7.03
N LYS A 161 -21.69 1.09 -6.45
CA LYS A 161 -22.42 1.47 -5.23
C LYS A 161 -23.56 2.42 -5.54
#